data_AF-A0A420I530-F1
#
_entry.id   AF-A0A420I530-F1
#
_cell.length_a   1.000
_cell.length_b   1.000
_cell.length_c   1.000
_cell.angle_alpha   90.00
_cell.angle_beta   90.00
_cell.angle_gamma   90.00
#
_symmetry.space_group_name_H-M   'P 1'
#
loop_
_entity.id
_entity.type
_entity.pdbx_description
1 polymer ?
#
loop_
_entity_poly.entity_id
_entity_poly.type
_entity_poly.pdbx_seq_one_letter_code
_entity_poly.pdbx_strand_id
1 'polypeptide(L)'
;MENQADSIRGKISNFGQPLDLNNGTPFTSEVNGFIAWRIAIYIDSHYRDHSLWEAFVEDFENFTTETFEIASKDSLRKLRDFLRENRVFVYKKFRTPIAKELFNVVSEEERYFWTKEEIEEQLNNANGLNSNLTSFTNSIIRPHHQTTQKYHPVKVEKRPTEIK
;
A
#
# COMPACT_ATOMS: atom_id res chain seq x y z
N MET A 1 -24.13 5.12 -28.09
CA MET A 1 -23.32 6.31 -27.74
C MET A 1 -22.29 5.85 -26.76
N GLU A 2 -21.07 5.65 -27.25
CA GLU A 2 -19.92 5.11 -26.53
C GLU A 2 -19.41 6.18 -25.58
N ASN A 3 -19.35 5.85 -24.28
CA ASN A 3 -19.14 6.82 -23.23
C ASN A 3 -17.65 7.17 -23.20
N GLN A 4 -17.33 8.45 -23.39
CA GLN A 4 -15.98 8.97 -23.66
C GLN A 4 -15.05 8.97 -22.43
N ALA A 5 -15.29 8.06 -21.48
CA ALA A 5 -14.49 7.82 -20.28
C ALA A 5 -13.48 6.66 -20.45
N ASP A 6 -13.65 5.82 -21.47
CA ASP A 6 -12.78 4.63 -21.70
C ASP A 6 -11.39 4.98 -22.27
N SER A 7 -11.10 6.26 -22.52
CA SER A 7 -9.88 6.67 -23.25
C SER A 7 -8.71 7.14 -22.38
N ILE A 8 -8.73 7.04 -21.04
CA ILE A 8 -7.66 7.61 -20.17
C ILE A 8 -7.03 6.62 -19.18
N ARG A 9 -7.31 5.32 -19.26
CA ARG A 9 -6.62 4.32 -18.42
C ARG A 9 -6.22 3.14 -19.29
N GLY A 10 -4.91 2.87 -19.37
CA GLY A 10 -4.39 1.71 -20.10
C GLY A 10 -5.20 0.46 -19.75
N LYS A 11 -5.56 -0.32 -20.77
CA LYS A 11 -6.48 -1.47 -20.72
C LYS A 11 -6.49 -2.16 -19.35
N ILE A 12 -7.54 -1.90 -18.57
CA ILE A 12 -7.84 -2.63 -17.35
C ILE A 12 -8.65 -3.85 -17.78
N SER A 13 -8.14 -5.05 -17.49
CA SER A 13 -8.87 -6.31 -17.70
C SER A 13 -9.25 -6.89 -16.33
N ASN A 14 -10.34 -7.66 -16.26
CA ASN A 14 -10.74 -8.44 -15.08
C ASN A 14 -11.07 -7.61 -13.81
N PHE A 15 -11.61 -6.40 -13.98
CA PHE A 15 -12.15 -5.61 -12.86
C PHE A 15 -13.26 -6.39 -12.14
N GLY A 16 -13.18 -6.52 -10.80
CA GLY A 16 -14.17 -7.25 -10.02
C GLY A 16 -13.88 -8.75 -9.81
N GLN A 17 -12.73 -9.25 -10.26
CA GLN A 17 -12.35 -10.66 -10.09
C GLN A 17 -11.12 -10.79 -9.18
N PRO A 18 -11.03 -11.85 -8.34
CA PRO A 18 -9.81 -12.19 -7.64
C PRO A 18 -8.66 -12.40 -8.62
N LEU A 19 -7.46 -11.93 -8.27
CA LEU A 19 -6.26 -12.19 -9.06
C LEU A 19 -5.73 -13.58 -8.72
N ASP A 20 -5.71 -14.49 -9.69
CA ASP A 20 -5.13 -15.81 -9.51
C ASP A 20 -3.64 -15.80 -9.86
N LEU A 21 -2.80 -15.99 -8.83
CA LEU A 21 -1.34 -16.03 -8.97
C LEU A 21 -0.80 -17.46 -9.23
N ASN A 22 -1.65 -18.49 -9.21
CA ASN A 22 -1.23 -19.88 -9.37
C ASN A 22 -1.10 -20.32 -10.83
N ASN A 23 -1.75 -19.61 -11.76
CA ASN A 23 -1.80 -19.95 -13.18
C ASN A 23 -0.65 -19.35 -14.01
N GLY A 24 0.42 -18.89 -13.35
CA GLY A 24 1.60 -18.29 -13.96
C GLY A 24 1.75 -16.81 -13.66
N THR A 25 2.67 -16.12 -14.35
CA THR A 25 2.91 -14.69 -14.16
C THR A 25 1.72 -13.88 -14.70
N PRO A 26 1.04 -13.06 -13.88
CA PRO A 26 -0.09 -12.27 -14.34
C PRO A 26 0.36 -11.16 -15.30
N PHE A 27 -0.54 -10.74 -16.18
CA PHE A 27 -0.31 -9.59 -17.05
C PHE A 27 -0.43 -8.27 -16.26
N THR A 28 0.33 -7.25 -16.66
CA THR A 28 0.24 -5.90 -16.07
C THR A 28 -1.18 -5.34 -16.04
N SER A 29 -2.02 -5.63 -17.05
CA SER A 29 -3.43 -5.21 -17.08
C SER A 29 -4.28 -5.84 -15.99
N GLU A 30 -3.97 -7.08 -15.59
CA GLU A 30 -4.71 -7.81 -14.55
C GLU A 30 -4.36 -7.28 -13.16
N VAL A 31 -3.07 -7.07 -12.90
CA VAL A 31 -2.61 -6.50 -11.62
C VAL A 31 -3.12 -5.06 -11.47
N ASN A 32 -3.03 -4.23 -12.52
CA ASN A 32 -3.60 -2.89 -12.50
C ASN A 32 -5.13 -2.91 -12.29
N GLY A 33 -5.83 -3.87 -12.89
CA GLY A 33 -7.27 -4.04 -12.74
C GLY A 33 -7.69 -4.43 -11.34
N PHE A 34 -6.96 -5.37 -10.73
CA PHE A 34 -7.15 -5.76 -9.34
C PHE A 34 -6.94 -4.57 -8.39
N ILE A 35 -5.84 -3.82 -8.55
CA ILE A 35 -5.56 -2.62 -7.74
C ILE A 35 -6.70 -1.58 -7.88
N ALA A 36 -7.13 -1.30 -9.11
CA ALA A 36 -8.21 -0.35 -9.35
C ALA A 36 -9.53 -0.80 -8.72
N TRP A 37 -9.83 -2.10 -8.77
CA TRP A 37 -11.00 -2.69 -8.15
C TRP A 37 -10.96 -2.57 -6.62
N ARG A 38 -9.85 -2.94 -5.97
CA ARG A 38 -9.71 -2.80 -4.51
C ARG A 38 -9.87 -1.36 -4.05
N ILE A 39 -9.24 -0.39 -4.74
CA ILE A 39 -9.43 1.04 -4.43
C ILE A 39 -10.91 1.44 -4.53
N ALA A 40 -11.64 0.97 -5.56
CA ALA A 40 -13.06 1.28 -5.70
C ALA A 40 -13.90 0.71 -4.54
N ILE A 41 -13.62 -0.53 -4.10
CA ILE A 41 -14.27 -1.15 -2.94
C ILE A 41 -13.96 -0.37 -1.66
N TYR A 42 -12.70 0.06 -1.45
CA TYR A 42 -12.33 0.84 -0.27
C TYR A 42 -13.06 2.19 -0.20
N ILE A 43 -13.25 2.84 -1.36
CA ILE A 43 -14.03 4.07 -1.47
C ILE A 43 -15.49 3.83 -1.13
N ASP A 44 -16.12 2.82 -1.75
CA ASP A 44 -17.55 2.49 -1.56
C ASP A 44 -17.85 2.09 -0.11
N SER A 45 -17.00 1.25 0.48
CA SER A 45 -17.09 0.82 1.89
C SER A 45 -16.61 1.87 2.89
N HIS A 46 -16.14 3.04 2.43
CA HIS A 46 -15.62 4.13 3.27
C HIS A 46 -14.49 3.68 4.23
N TYR A 47 -13.67 2.71 3.82
CA TYR A 47 -12.58 2.19 4.63
C TYR A 47 -11.51 3.25 4.90
N ARG A 48 -11.10 3.37 6.17
CA ARG A 48 -10.07 4.30 6.64
C ARG A 48 -9.34 3.73 7.85
N ASP A 49 -8.21 4.34 8.17
CA ASP A 49 -7.46 4.06 9.39
C ASP A 49 -7.15 2.56 9.55
N HIS A 50 -7.63 1.93 10.62
CA HIS A 50 -7.34 0.54 10.93
C HIS A 50 -8.08 -0.41 9.98
N SER A 51 -9.37 -0.16 9.73
CA SER A 51 -10.19 -0.98 8.82
C SER A 51 -9.63 -1.05 7.40
N LEU A 52 -9.03 0.04 6.91
CA LEU A 52 -8.37 0.05 5.61
C LEU A 52 -7.06 -0.72 5.62
N TRP A 53 -6.28 -0.62 6.70
CA TRP A 53 -5.04 -1.39 6.84
C TRP A 53 -5.33 -2.89 6.90
N GLU A 54 -6.29 -3.33 7.72
CA GLU A 54 -6.69 -4.74 7.81
C GLU A 54 -7.15 -5.27 6.44
N ALA A 55 -8.09 -4.58 5.79
CA ALA A 55 -8.56 -4.97 4.46
C ALA A 55 -7.41 -5.03 3.44
N PHE A 56 -6.51 -4.03 3.44
CA PHE A 56 -5.37 -4.01 2.54
C PHE A 56 -4.41 -5.18 2.76
N VAL A 57 -4.10 -5.53 4.01
CA VAL A 57 -3.25 -6.67 4.35
C VAL A 57 -3.89 -7.98 3.89
N GLU A 58 -5.19 -8.18 4.17
CA GLU A 58 -5.93 -9.38 3.77
C GLU A 58 -6.03 -9.53 2.25
N ASP A 59 -6.41 -8.46 1.54
CA ASP A 59 -6.65 -8.52 0.10
C ASP A 59 -5.37 -8.73 -0.73
N PHE A 60 -4.23 -8.33 -0.18
CA PHE A 60 -2.93 -8.43 -0.84
C PHE A 60 -2.00 -9.45 -0.16
N GLU A 61 -2.50 -10.32 0.72
CA GLU A 61 -1.69 -11.28 1.50
C GLU A 61 -0.73 -12.14 0.65
N ASN A 62 -1.14 -12.45 -0.59
CA ASN A 62 -0.40 -13.29 -1.52
C ASN A 62 0.51 -12.50 -2.47
N PHE A 63 0.52 -11.17 -2.38
CA PHE A 63 1.38 -10.32 -3.21
C PHE A 63 2.80 -10.27 -2.65
N THR A 64 3.78 -10.47 -3.51
CA THR A 64 5.19 -10.17 -3.20
C THR A 64 5.61 -8.83 -3.80
N THR A 65 6.84 -8.40 -3.53
CA THR A 65 7.40 -7.21 -4.18
C THR A 65 7.37 -7.37 -5.71
N GLU A 66 7.71 -8.56 -6.22
CA GLU A 66 7.70 -8.89 -7.64
C GLU A 66 6.29 -8.80 -8.24
N THR A 67 5.25 -9.25 -7.52
CA THR A 67 3.85 -9.12 -7.95
C THR A 67 3.46 -7.64 -8.10
N PHE A 68 3.83 -6.79 -7.14
CA PHE A 68 3.60 -5.35 -7.26
C PHE A 68 4.40 -4.71 -8.39
N GLU A 69 5.62 -5.18 -8.69
CA GLU A 69 6.45 -4.64 -9.77
C GLU A 69 5.87 -4.90 -11.18
N ILE A 70 4.98 -5.89 -11.33
CA ILE A 70 4.23 -6.12 -12.57
C ILE A 70 3.27 -4.95 -12.88
N ALA A 71 2.78 -4.27 -11.84
CA ALA A 71 1.87 -3.15 -11.99
C ALA A 71 2.57 -1.91 -12.57
N SER A 72 1.79 -1.09 -13.27
CA SER A 72 2.27 0.21 -13.74
C SER A 72 2.63 1.13 -12.57
N LYS A 73 3.69 1.95 -12.74
CA LYS A 73 4.10 2.94 -11.73
C LYS A 73 2.96 3.88 -11.33
N ASP A 74 2.07 4.21 -12.26
CA ASP A 74 0.92 5.08 -11.97
C ASP A 74 -0.14 4.37 -11.12
N SER A 75 -0.35 3.07 -11.31
CA SER A 75 -1.26 2.29 -10.45
C SER A 75 -0.69 2.14 -9.04
N LEU A 76 0.61 1.88 -8.92
CA LEU A 76 1.29 1.84 -7.62
C LEU A 76 1.26 3.18 -6.89
N ARG A 77 1.47 4.30 -7.60
CA ARG A 77 1.35 5.65 -7.03
C ARG A 77 -0.06 5.92 -6.51
N LYS A 78 -1.09 5.60 -7.32
CA LYS A 78 -2.49 5.76 -6.92
C LYS A 78 -2.84 4.96 -5.67
N LEU A 79 -2.41 3.69 -5.61
CA LEU A 79 -2.63 2.85 -4.44
C LEU A 79 -1.93 3.42 -3.20
N ARG A 80 -0.63 3.73 -3.29
CA ARG A 80 0.14 4.33 -2.18
C ARG A 80 -0.51 5.63 -1.69
N ASP A 81 -0.80 6.55 -2.60
CA ASP A 81 -1.31 7.86 -2.22
C ASP A 81 -2.73 7.74 -1.62
N PHE A 82 -3.58 6.84 -2.15
CA PHE A 82 -4.88 6.52 -1.55
C PHE A 82 -4.75 5.98 -0.11
N LEU A 83 -3.85 5.03 0.13
CA LEU A 83 -3.60 4.48 1.46
C LEU A 83 -3.17 5.58 2.44
N ARG A 84 -2.21 6.42 2.04
CA ARG A 84 -1.70 7.53 2.88
C ARG A 84 -2.76 8.59 3.16
N GLU A 85 -3.53 8.98 2.16
CA GLU A 85 -4.64 9.94 2.32
C GLU A 85 -5.73 9.43 3.29
N ASN A 86 -5.88 8.10 3.40
CA ASN A 86 -6.81 7.41 4.30
C ASN A 86 -6.13 6.78 5.52
N ARG A 87 -4.99 7.34 5.95
CA ARG A 87 -4.30 7.09 7.23
C ARG A 87 -3.60 5.73 7.37
N VAL A 88 -3.39 5.01 6.27
CA VAL A 88 -2.49 3.86 6.25
C VAL A 88 -1.09 4.36 5.91
N PHE A 89 -0.12 4.10 6.79
CA PHE A 89 1.24 4.55 6.54
C PHE A 89 1.85 3.72 5.42
N VAL A 90 2.39 4.41 4.42
CA VAL A 90 3.25 3.81 3.41
C VAL A 90 4.45 4.74 3.25
N TYR A 91 5.65 4.21 3.41
CA TYR A 91 6.85 5.03 3.37
C TYR A 91 7.03 5.68 1.98
N LYS A 92 7.31 6.98 1.96
CA LYS A 92 7.44 7.77 0.72
C LYS A 92 8.66 8.68 0.83
N LYS A 93 9.74 8.35 0.10
CA LYS A 93 10.87 9.25 -0.16
C LYS A 93 11.35 9.15 -1.60
N PHE A 94 12.17 10.11 -2.00
CA PHE A 94 12.81 10.09 -3.32
C PHE A 94 13.64 8.81 -3.49
N ARG A 95 13.52 8.18 -4.66
CA ARG A 95 14.18 6.90 -5.02
C ARG A 95 13.78 5.67 -4.20
N THR A 96 12.72 5.75 -3.40
CA THR A 96 12.16 4.58 -2.73
C THR A 96 11.27 3.77 -3.69
N PRO A 97 11.49 2.46 -3.87
CA PRO A 97 10.63 1.61 -4.69
C PRO A 97 9.24 1.44 -4.06
N ILE A 98 8.19 1.89 -4.76
CA ILE A 98 6.81 1.85 -4.24
C ILE A 98 6.33 0.42 -3.99
N ALA A 99 6.65 -0.51 -4.89
CA ALA A 99 6.29 -1.93 -4.77
C ALA A 99 6.81 -2.55 -3.46
N LYS A 100 8.07 -2.27 -3.12
CA LYS A 100 8.69 -2.73 -1.88
C LYS A 100 7.97 -2.18 -0.65
N GLU A 101 7.65 -0.88 -0.63
CA GLU A 101 6.98 -0.29 0.53
C GLU A 101 5.53 -0.75 0.68
N LEU A 102 4.82 -1.04 -0.41
CA LEU A 102 3.50 -1.66 -0.35
C LEU A 102 3.58 -3.08 0.22
N PHE A 103 4.57 -3.87 -0.23
CA PHE A 103 4.82 -5.20 0.33
C PHE A 103 5.22 -5.17 1.82
N ASN A 104 6.01 -4.18 2.23
CA ASN A 104 6.34 -4.00 3.65
C ASN A 104 5.06 -3.85 4.49
N VAL A 105 4.10 -3.04 4.03
CA VAL A 105 2.82 -2.85 4.73
C VAL A 105 1.98 -4.13 4.75
N VAL A 106 1.95 -4.90 3.65
CA VAL A 106 1.29 -6.23 3.64
C VAL A 106 1.94 -7.19 4.65
N SER A 107 3.24 -7.06 4.88
CA SER A 107 4.01 -7.91 5.79
C SER A 107 4.02 -7.42 7.25
N GLU A 108 3.31 -6.33 7.57
CA GLU A 108 3.23 -5.79 8.93
C GLU A 108 2.38 -6.71 9.82
N GLU A 109 2.95 -7.21 10.91
CA GLU A 109 2.18 -7.91 11.95
C GLU A 109 1.31 -6.95 12.76
N GLU A 110 1.78 -5.70 12.94
CA GLU A 110 1.07 -4.64 13.64
C GLU A 110 1.12 -3.35 12.83
N ARG A 111 -0.02 -2.65 12.75
CA ARG A 111 -0.14 -1.38 12.03
C ARG A 111 0.86 -0.34 12.54
N TYR A 112 1.59 0.27 11.61
CA TYR A 112 2.42 1.43 11.93
C TYR A 112 1.60 2.69 12.27
N PHE A 113 1.93 3.34 13.39
CA PHE A 113 1.39 4.64 13.77
C PHE A 113 2.32 5.76 13.32
N TRP A 114 1.75 6.76 12.65
CA TRP A 114 2.48 7.91 12.15
C TRP A 114 3.10 8.74 13.28
N THR A 115 4.33 9.19 13.08
CA THR A 115 4.94 10.24 13.90
C THR A 115 4.35 11.61 13.56
N LYS A 116 4.54 12.61 14.44
CA LYS A 116 4.04 13.98 14.18
C LYS A 116 4.69 14.57 12.94
N GLU A 117 5.98 14.33 12.80
CA GLU A 117 6.81 14.81 11.71
C GLU A 117 6.33 14.24 10.37
N GLU A 118 5.96 12.96 10.32
CA GLU A 118 5.41 12.31 9.12
C GLU A 118 4.00 12.81 8.78
N ILE A 119 3.17 13.10 9.80
CA ILE A 119 1.84 13.71 9.60
C ILE A 119 2.01 15.09 8.99
N GLU A 120 2.92 15.90 9.54
CA GLU A 120 3.22 17.23 9.04
C GLU A 120 3.78 17.20 7.61
N GLU A 121 4.68 16.26 7.31
CA GLU A 121 5.19 16.04 5.95
C GLU A 121 4.05 15.71 4.96
N GLN A 122 3.09 14.87 5.37
CA GLN A 122 1.95 14.51 4.53
C GLN A 122 0.97 15.67 4.35
N LEU A 123 0.76 16.50 5.37
CA LEU A 123 -0.08 17.71 5.26
C LEU A 123 0.56 18.78 4.36
N ASN A 124 1.88 18.91 4.40
CA ASN A 124 2.63 19.89 3.60
C ASN A 124 2.78 19.48 2.13
N ASN A 125 2.74 18.18 1.83
CA ASN A 125 2.65 17.69 0.46
C ASN A 125 1.20 17.84 -0.03
N ALA A 126 0.97 18.51 -1.16
CA ALA A 126 -0.32 19.00 -1.67
C ALA A 126 -1.51 18.00 -1.81
N ASN A 127 -1.36 16.75 -1.37
CA ASN A 127 -2.39 15.70 -1.37
C ASN A 127 -3.27 15.71 -0.09
N GLY A 128 -2.88 16.41 0.96
CA GLY A 128 -3.67 16.50 2.20
C GLY A 128 -3.92 15.14 2.90
N LEU A 129 -4.81 15.16 3.89
CA LEU A 129 -5.37 13.96 4.53
C LEU A 129 -6.89 14.03 4.40
N ASN A 130 -7.55 12.95 3.97
CA ASN A 130 -9.02 12.88 3.83
C ASN A 130 -9.71 12.69 5.20
N SER A 131 -9.37 13.52 6.17
CA SER A 131 -9.87 13.42 7.54
C SER A 131 -10.01 14.80 8.21
N ASN A 132 -11.03 14.94 9.06
CA ASN A 132 -11.40 16.14 9.84
C ASN A 132 -10.37 16.54 10.92
N LEU A 133 -9.07 16.53 10.60
CA LEU A 133 -7.97 16.70 11.55
C LEU A 133 -7.62 18.18 11.82
N THR A 134 -8.58 19.10 11.72
CA THR A 134 -8.40 20.42 12.35
C THR A 134 -8.78 20.39 13.83
N SER A 135 -9.47 19.34 14.33
CA SER A 135 -9.99 19.30 15.72
C SER A 135 -9.39 18.21 16.65
N PHE A 136 -8.64 17.22 16.13
CA PHE A 136 -8.21 16.03 16.92
C PHE A 136 -6.70 15.90 17.18
N THR A 137 -5.88 16.89 16.81
CA THR A 137 -4.41 16.83 16.95
C THR A 137 -3.93 16.71 18.41
N ASN A 138 -4.79 16.92 19.41
CA ASN A 138 -4.40 16.85 20.82
C ASN A 138 -4.45 15.44 21.44
N SER A 139 -5.10 14.44 20.84
CA SER A 139 -5.33 13.14 21.50
C SER A 139 -4.41 11.99 21.05
N ILE A 140 -3.68 12.15 19.94
CA ILE A 140 -2.81 11.08 19.38
C ILE A 140 -1.33 11.27 19.77
N ILE A 141 -1.00 12.41 20.37
CA ILE A 141 0.35 12.74 20.81
C ILE A 141 0.74 11.88 22.02
N ARG A 142 1.48 10.79 21.80
CA ARG A 142 2.29 10.19 22.87
C ARG A 142 3.61 10.96 23.01
N PRO A 143 4.08 11.22 24.25
CA PRO A 143 5.39 11.82 24.47
C PRO A 143 6.48 10.91 23.94
N HIS A 144 7.49 11.57 23.38
CA HIS A 144 8.69 11.03 22.75
C HIS A 144 9.38 9.94 23.60
N HIS A 145 9.18 8.69 23.22
CA HIS A 145 10.13 7.61 23.51
C HIS A 145 10.92 7.33 22.23
N GLN A 146 12.24 7.56 22.31
CA GLN A 146 13.21 7.25 21.27
C GLN A 146 13.18 5.74 21.02
N THR A 147 12.31 5.29 20.12
CA THR A 147 12.39 3.92 19.62
C THR A 147 13.40 3.94 18.50
N THR A 148 14.61 3.52 18.84
CA THR A 148 15.68 3.29 17.86
C THR A 148 15.11 2.45 16.72
N GLN A 149 15.07 3.03 15.51
CA GLN A 149 14.92 2.26 14.28
C GLN A 149 16.11 1.32 14.20
N LYS A 150 15.95 0.10 14.73
CA LYS A 150 16.90 -0.97 14.51
C LYS A 150 16.58 -1.56 13.15
N TYR A 151 17.39 -1.16 12.18
CA TYR A 151 17.68 -1.98 11.01
C TYR A 151 17.69 -3.46 11.42
N HIS A 152 16.79 -4.27 10.85
CA HIS A 152 16.87 -5.72 10.93
C HIS A 152 17.61 -6.19 9.67
N PRO A 153 18.90 -6.55 9.75
CA PRO A 153 19.52 -7.33 8.69
C PRO A 153 18.89 -8.72 8.70
N VAL A 154 18.31 -9.12 7.56
CA VAL A 154 17.87 -10.50 7.33
C VAL A 154 19.06 -11.43 7.54
N LYS A 155 19.00 -12.27 8.58
CA LYS A 155 19.93 -13.39 8.74
C LYS A 155 19.65 -14.39 7.62
N VAL A 156 20.53 -14.46 6.64
CA VAL A 156 20.59 -15.60 5.72
C VAL A 156 21.15 -16.78 6.51
N GLU A 157 20.25 -17.61 7.03
CA GLU A 157 20.62 -18.89 7.63
C GLU A 157 20.99 -19.87 6.51
N LYS A 158 22.28 -20.16 6.41
CA LYS A 158 22.81 -21.16 5.48
C LYS A 158 22.32 -22.54 5.93
N ARG A 159 21.51 -23.19 5.11
CA ARG A 159 21.13 -24.60 5.26
C ARG A 159 22.40 -25.47 5.23
N PRO A 160 22.60 -26.42 6.17
CA PRO A 160 23.73 -27.35 6.10
C PRO A 160 23.50 -28.36 4.99
N THR A 161 24.45 -28.49 4.07
CA THR A 161 24.54 -29.63 3.16
C THR A 161 25.23 -30.77 3.90
N GLU A 162 24.46 -31.71 4.43
CA GLU A 162 24.93 -33.06 4.73
C GLU A 162 24.34 -34.00 3.68
N ILE A 163 25.16 -34.58 2.80
CA ILE A 163 25.02 -35.99 2.40
C ILE A 163 26.43 -36.57 2.14
N LYS A 164 26.62 -37.75 2.75
CA LYS A 164 27.72 -38.73 2.65
C LYS A 164 28.44 -38.86 1.32
#